data_AF-A0A9X6ABC4-F1
#
_entry.id   AF-A0A9X6ABC4-F1
#
_cell.length_a   1.000
_cell.length_b   1.000
_cell.length_c   1.000
_cell.angle_alpha   90.00
_cell.angle_beta   90.00
_cell.angle_gamma   90.00
#
_symmetry.space_group_name_H-M   'P 1'
#
loop_
_entity.id
_entity.type
_entity.pdbx_description
1 polymer ?
#
loop_
_entity_poly.entity_id
_entity_poly.type
_entity_poly.pdbx_seq_one_letter_code
_entity_poly.pdbx_strand_id
1 'polypeptide(L)'
;SVSPLAVDDDALAADQLRRLADLAQDFGVRVAYEALAWGRHVSTYDHAWNIVEAADHPALGTCLDSFHILARGGDPKGIEDIPGEKIFFLQLADAPLMAMDVLQWSRHYRCFPGQGGFDIAGFLGHVLRAGYRGPLSLEVFNDVFRQAEAGPTAVDARRSLLVLQEATGLAAPPAPVVPTGVAFAELVTPDVEPVTALLGALGFTRRARHRSKPVDLWQQGEA
;
A
#
# COMPACT_ATOMS: atom_id res chain seq x y z
N SER A 1 2.42 24.31 -0.68
CA SER A 1 3.48 25.27 -1.03
C SER A 1 4.49 25.23 0.10
N VAL A 2 5.78 25.07 -0.21
CA VAL A 2 6.87 25.20 0.77
C VAL A 2 7.26 26.66 0.88
N SER A 3 7.46 27.17 2.10
CA SER A 3 7.78 28.58 2.31
C SER A 3 9.14 28.92 1.68
N PRO A 4 9.27 30.03 0.92
CA PRO A 4 10.58 30.48 0.43
C PRO A 4 11.52 30.91 1.57
N LEU A 5 10.97 31.15 2.77
CA LEU A 5 11.72 31.52 3.97
C LEU A 5 12.20 30.30 4.78
N ALA A 6 11.97 29.07 4.31
CA ALA A 6 12.50 27.90 4.98
C ALA A 6 14.03 27.94 4.98
N VAL A 7 14.63 27.78 6.15
CA VAL A 7 16.08 27.79 6.35
C VAL A 7 16.61 26.37 6.17
N ASP A 8 17.71 26.24 5.42
CA ASP A 8 18.42 24.98 5.19
C ASP A 8 19.53 24.82 6.25
N ASP A 9 19.13 24.42 7.46
CA ASP A 9 20.02 24.26 8.61
C ASP A 9 19.56 23.08 9.47
N ASP A 10 20.25 21.94 9.29
CA ASP A 10 19.94 20.69 9.99
C ASP A 10 20.13 20.80 11.51
N ALA A 11 21.10 21.58 11.97
CA ALA A 11 21.35 21.77 13.41
C ALA A 11 20.20 22.58 14.04
N LEU A 12 19.73 23.61 13.34
CA LEU A 12 18.55 24.37 13.76
C LEU A 12 17.29 23.50 13.72
N ALA A 13 17.13 22.67 12.69
CA ALA A 13 16.00 21.74 12.59
C ALA A 13 16.00 20.72 13.76
N ALA A 14 17.16 20.17 14.10
CA ALA A 14 17.31 19.25 15.22
C ALA A 14 16.97 19.93 16.57
N ASP A 15 17.47 21.15 16.82
CA ASP A 15 17.12 21.92 18.03
C ASP A 15 15.61 22.19 18.12
N GLN A 16 14.99 22.62 17.02
CA GLN A 16 13.55 22.91 16.98
C GLN A 16 12.70 21.65 17.20
N LEU A 17 13.07 20.53 16.58
CA LEU A 17 12.39 19.25 16.78
C LEU A 17 12.57 18.73 18.21
N ARG A 18 13.75 18.91 18.80
CA ARG A 18 14.00 18.57 20.20
C ARG A 18 13.10 19.38 21.14
N ARG A 19 12.99 20.69 20.93
CA ARG A 19 12.09 21.57 21.71
C ARG A 19 10.61 21.22 21.53
N LEU A 20 10.19 20.83 20.32
CA LEU A 20 8.85 20.31 20.08
C LEU A 20 8.62 19.00 20.85
N ALA A 21 9.63 18.13 20.89
CA ALA A 21 9.54 16.86 21.59
C ALA A 21 9.56 17.01 23.12
N ASP A 22 10.31 17.97 23.66
CA ASP A 22 10.25 18.37 25.09
C ASP A 22 8.79 18.74 25.45
N LEU A 23 8.17 19.62 24.65
CA LEU A 23 6.77 20.02 24.86
C LEU A 23 5.80 18.85 24.71
N ALA A 24 5.97 18.01 23.69
CA ALA A 24 5.09 16.86 23.46
C ALA A 24 5.15 15.87 24.64
N GLN A 25 6.34 15.67 25.21
CA GLN A 25 6.56 14.79 26.34
C GLN A 25 5.80 15.25 27.60
N ASP A 26 5.69 16.56 27.83
CA ASP A 26 4.90 17.11 28.95
C ASP A 26 3.41 16.70 28.88
N PHE A 27 2.91 16.38 27.69
CA PHE A 27 1.55 15.90 27.46
C PHE A 27 1.45 14.38 27.22
N GLY A 28 2.55 13.63 27.38
CA GLY A 28 2.59 12.19 27.07
C GLY A 28 2.42 11.88 25.59
N VAL A 29 2.72 12.84 24.71
CA VAL A 29 2.67 12.71 23.25
C VAL A 29 4.07 12.40 22.71
N ARG A 30 4.13 11.64 21.63
CA ARG A 30 5.36 11.36 20.87
C ARG A 30 5.26 12.01 19.50
N VAL A 31 6.39 12.48 18.97
CA VAL A 31 6.50 13.15 17.68
C VAL A 31 7.20 12.23 16.68
N ALA A 32 6.59 12.01 15.52
CA ALA A 32 7.19 11.29 14.41
C ALA A 32 7.46 12.29 13.27
N TYR A 33 8.72 12.47 12.88
CA TYR A 33 9.10 13.37 11.80
C TYR A 33 9.12 12.64 10.45
N GLU A 34 8.37 13.17 9.48
CA GLU A 34 8.18 12.58 8.16
C GLU A 34 8.80 13.45 7.06
N ALA A 35 9.62 12.85 6.19
CA ALA A 35 10.12 13.51 4.99
C ALA A 35 9.11 13.38 3.84
N LEU A 36 8.51 14.49 3.43
CA LEU A 36 7.69 14.53 2.22
C LEU A 36 8.59 14.53 0.99
N ALA A 37 8.22 13.76 -0.04
CA ALA A 37 9.03 13.64 -1.27
C ALA A 37 9.26 14.95 -2.05
N TRP A 38 8.47 15.99 -1.76
CA TRP A 38 8.60 17.35 -2.32
C TRP A 38 9.07 18.37 -1.28
N GLY A 39 9.59 17.91 -0.14
CA GLY A 39 10.17 18.78 0.88
C GLY A 39 11.28 19.65 0.29
N ARG A 40 11.39 20.89 0.76
CA ARG A 40 12.32 21.86 0.17
C ARG A 40 13.78 21.53 0.48
N HIS A 41 14.04 21.14 1.73
CA HIS A 41 15.37 20.86 2.27
C HIS A 41 15.49 19.40 2.69
N VAL A 42 14.49 18.90 3.44
CA VAL A 42 14.39 17.50 3.84
C VAL A 42 13.35 16.78 2.97
N SER A 43 13.79 15.85 2.13
CA SER A 43 12.90 15.11 1.20
C SER A 43 13.19 13.61 1.07
N THR A 44 14.10 13.09 1.90
CA THR A 44 14.44 11.67 1.96
C THR A 44 14.41 11.20 3.42
N TYR A 45 14.12 9.91 3.63
CA TYR A 45 13.93 9.36 4.98
C TYR A 45 15.22 9.32 5.79
N ASP A 46 16.35 9.08 5.13
CA ASP A 46 17.69 9.07 5.73
C ASP A 46 18.10 10.46 6.21
N HIS A 47 17.78 11.51 5.44
CA HIS A 47 18.00 12.89 5.88
C HIS A 47 17.11 13.25 7.08
N ALA A 48 15.83 12.89 7.07
CA ALA A 48 14.96 13.07 8.24
C ALA A 48 15.45 12.30 9.46
N TRP A 49 15.96 11.07 9.28
CA TRP A 49 16.54 10.29 10.35
C TRP A 49 17.77 10.96 10.94
N ASN A 50 18.70 11.46 10.13
CA ASN A 50 19.91 12.16 10.63
C ASN A 50 19.55 13.35 11.55
N ILE A 51 18.50 14.10 11.21
CA ILE A 51 18.03 15.22 12.04
C ILE A 51 17.38 14.71 13.35
N VAL A 52 16.57 13.64 13.28
CA VAL A 52 15.96 13.01 14.46
C VAL A 52 17.01 12.42 15.39
N GLU A 53 18.07 11.81 14.85
CA GLU A 53 19.20 11.28 15.59
C GLU A 53 19.98 12.41 16.27
N ALA A 54 20.31 13.49 15.55
CA ALA A 54 20.99 14.65 16.10
C ALA A 54 20.19 15.36 17.21
N ALA A 55 18.85 15.34 17.13
CA ALA A 55 17.98 15.90 18.16
C ALA A 55 17.97 15.08 19.46
N ASP A 56 18.36 13.79 19.40
CA ASP A 56 18.53 12.87 20.53
C ASP A 56 17.49 13.01 21.66
N HIS A 57 16.21 12.78 21.31
CA HIS A 57 15.11 12.89 22.27
C HIS A 57 14.25 11.61 22.30
N PRO A 58 13.90 11.08 23.49
CA PRO A 58 13.12 9.83 23.60
C PRO A 58 11.67 9.96 23.12
N ALA A 59 11.09 11.17 23.14
CA ALA A 59 9.76 11.44 22.59
C ALA A 59 9.77 11.85 21.10
N LEU A 60 10.92 11.77 20.42
CA LEU A 60 11.07 12.06 19.00
C LEU A 60 11.55 10.82 18.25
N GLY A 61 10.86 10.49 17.17
CA GLY A 61 11.22 9.43 16.23
C GLY A 61 10.93 9.84 14.80
N THR A 62 11.12 8.92 13.86
CA THR A 62 10.82 9.12 12.44
C THR A 62 9.49 8.45 12.06
N CYS A 63 8.80 9.04 11.09
CA CYS A 63 7.72 8.40 10.34
C CYS A 63 8.25 7.97 8.97
N LEU A 64 8.02 6.71 8.61
CA LEU A 64 8.36 6.20 7.28
C LEU A 64 7.10 6.05 6.44
N ASP A 65 7.06 6.72 5.29
CA ASP A 65 6.00 6.59 4.29
C ASP A 65 6.57 5.90 3.04
N SER A 66 5.96 4.77 2.65
CA SER A 66 6.47 3.97 1.53
C SER A 66 6.37 4.71 0.19
N PHE A 67 5.35 5.54 -0.02
CA PHE A 67 5.21 6.30 -1.25
C PHE A 67 6.32 7.35 -1.34
N HIS A 68 6.58 8.12 -0.28
CA HIS A 68 7.60 9.17 -0.32
C HIS A 68 9.00 8.64 -0.60
N ILE A 69 9.31 7.46 -0.08
CA ILE A 69 10.61 6.80 -0.27
C ILE A 69 10.70 6.20 -1.68
N LEU A 70 9.71 5.40 -2.09
CA LEU A 70 9.77 4.64 -3.34
C LEU A 70 9.50 5.50 -4.59
N ALA A 71 8.65 6.52 -4.51
CA ALA A 71 8.38 7.42 -5.63
C ALA A 71 9.63 8.25 -6.04
N ARG A 72 10.60 8.40 -5.14
CA ARG A 72 11.90 9.02 -5.44
C ARG A 72 12.97 8.04 -5.91
N GLY A 73 12.65 6.74 -5.94
CA GLY A 73 13.63 5.68 -6.21
C GLY A 73 14.65 5.50 -5.07
N GLY A 74 14.30 5.90 -3.84
CA GLY A 74 15.16 5.68 -2.67
C GLY A 74 15.32 4.18 -2.38
N ASP A 75 16.52 3.77 -1.99
CA ASP A 75 16.81 2.39 -1.57
C ASP A 75 16.32 2.19 -0.12
N PRO A 76 15.31 1.34 0.14
CA PRO A 76 14.81 1.09 1.49
C PRO A 76 15.80 0.34 2.38
N LYS A 77 16.90 -0.20 1.85
CA LYS A 77 17.85 -0.98 2.63
C LYS A 77 18.44 -0.22 3.81
N GLY A 78 18.70 1.07 3.67
CA GLY A 78 19.24 1.88 4.77
C GLY A 78 18.28 2.05 5.95
N ILE A 79 17.00 1.65 5.83
CA ILE A 79 16.08 1.62 6.97
C ILE A 79 16.55 0.64 8.05
N GLU A 80 17.28 -0.42 7.67
CA GLU A 80 17.80 -1.42 8.62
C GLU A 80 18.81 -0.84 9.62
N ASP A 81 19.42 0.32 9.31
CA ASP A 81 20.35 1.02 10.19
C ASP A 81 19.65 1.91 11.22
N ILE A 82 18.34 2.13 11.09
CA ILE A 82 17.53 2.92 12.03
C ILE A 82 17.08 1.99 13.17
N PRO A 83 17.31 2.34 14.46
CA PRO A 83 16.77 1.58 15.58
C PRO A 83 15.25 1.47 15.47
N GLY A 84 14.71 0.24 15.45
CA GLY A 84 13.28 0.00 15.22
C GLY A 84 12.35 0.68 16.22
N GLU A 85 12.82 0.96 17.43
CA GLU A 85 12.11 1.73 18.45
C GLU A 85 12.02 3.23 18.15
N LYS A 86 12.89 3.76 17.28
CA LYS A 86 12.87 5.16 16.81
C LYS A 86 12.00 5.36 15.57
N ILE A 87 11.53 4.28 14.94
CA ILE A 87 10.47 4.33 13.94
C ILE A 87 9.14 4.38 14.71
N PHE A 88 8.55 5.57 14.82
CA PHE A 88 7.35 5.77 15.63
C PHE A 88 6.06 5.47 14.87
N PHE A 89 6.09 5.63 13.56
CA PHE A 89 4.93 5.42 12.72
C PHE A 89 5.34 4.95 11.32
N LEU A 90 4.49 4.13 10.71
CA LEU A 90 4.69 3.58 9.38
C LEU A 90 3.41 3.78 8.57
N GLN A 91 3.53 4.47 7.45
CA GLN A 91 2.46 4.71 6.50
C GLN A 91 2.77 3.94 5.20
N LEU A 92 1.82 3.10 4.81
CA LEU A 92 1.91 2.26 3.63
C LEU A 92 0.96 2.79 2.55
N ALA A 93 1.53 3.04 1.40
CA ALA A 93 0.87 3.44 0.18
C ALA A 93 1.63 2.90 -1.02
N ASP A 94 0.90 2.23 -1.90
CA ASP A 94 1.37 1.81 -3.21
C ASP A 94 0.98 2.89 -4.24
N ALA A 95 1.51 2.79 -5.45
CA ALA A 95 1.06 3.61 -6.57
C ALA A 95 1.46 2.97 -7.91
N PRO A 96 0.70 3.19 -9.00
CA PRO A 96 1.15 2.82 -10.33
C PRO A 96 2.40 3.62 -10.70
N LEU A 97 3.37 2.99 -11.38
CA LEU A 97 4.59 3.67 -11.82
C LEU A 97 4.26 4.72 -12.89
N MET A 98 4.46 5.99 -12.57
CA MET A 98 4.12 7.11 -13.45
C MET A 98 5.30 8.09 -13.56
N ALA A 99 5.56 8.57 -14.78
CA ALA A 99 6.53 9.63 -15.02
C ALA A 99 5.82 10.99 -14.90
N MET A 100 5.64 11.50 -13.67
CA MET A 100 4.99 12.78 -13.41
C MET A 100 5.52 13.46 -12.15
N ASP A 101 5.06 14.69 -11.88
CA ASP A 101 5.36 15.39 -10.63
C ASP A 101 4.93 14.59 -9.40
N VAL A 102 5.85 14.41 -8.45
CA VAL A 102 5.66 13.53 -7.28
C VAL A 102 4.54 14.02 -6.35
N LEU A 103 4.30 15.33 -6.27
CA LEU A 103 3.21 15.90 -5.46
C LEU A 103 1.86 15.61 -6.11
N GLN A 104 1.73 15.77 -7.43
CA GLN A 104 0.52 15.36 -8.15
C GLN A 104 0.31 13.85 -8.05
N TRP A 105 1.37 13.07 -8.24
CA TRP A 105 1.32 11.61 -8.13
C TRP A 105 0.76 11.17 -6.77
N SER A 106 1.31 11.72 -5.69
CA SER A 106 0.92 11.43 -4.31
C SER A 106 -0.52 11.81 -3.98
N ARG A 107 -1.07 12.86 -4.60
CA ARG A 107 -2.40 13.41 -4.24
C ARG A 107 -3.56 12.71 -4.91
N HIS A 108 -3.29 12.00 -6.00
CA HIS A 108 -4.31 11.53 -6.93
C HIS A 108 -4.25 10.03 -7.18
N TYR A 109 -3.07 9.39 -7.07
CA TYR A 109 -2.89 8.02 -7.57
C TYR A 109 -2.28 7.04 -6.54
N ARG A 110 -2.15 7.41 -5.26
CA ARG A 110 -1.82 6.40 -4.24
C ARG A 110 -2.89 5.30 -4.27
N CYS A 111 -2.54 4.06 -3.98
CA CYS A 111 -3.49 2.95 -3.84
C CYS A 111 -3.04 2.03 -2.70
N PHE A 112 -3.85 1.02 -2.39
CA PHE A 112 -3.48 0.08 -1.34
C PHE A 112 -2.34 -0.85 -1.79
N PRO A 113 -1.51 -1.37 -0.87
CA PRO A 113 -0.48 -2.36 -1.16
C PRO A 113 -0.95 -3.49 -2.07
N GLY A 114 -0.21 -3.73 -3.16
CA GLY A 114 -0.49 -4.79 -4.14
C GLY A 114 -1.42 -4.35 -5.28
N GLN A 115 -1.87 -3.10 -5.29
CA GLN A 115 -2.68 -2.52 -6.38
C GLN A 115 -1.86 -1.62 -7.32
N GLY A 116 -0.63 -1.26 -6.93
CA GLY A 116 0.26 -0.41 -7.70
C GLY A 116 1.43 -1.19 -8.28
N GLY A 117 2.56 -0.50 -8.42
CA GLY A 117 3.79 -1.06 -9.00
C GLY A 117 5.00 -0.95 -8.08
N PHE A 118 4.84 -0.52 -6.82
CA PHE A 118 5.94 -0.46 -5.86
C PHE A 118 6.17 -1.80 -5.17
N ASP A 119 7.43 -2.07 -4.80
CA ASP A 119 7.79 -3.23 -3.96
C ASP A 119 7.53 -2.92 -2.47
N ILE A 120 6.25 -2.89 -2.10
CA ILE A 120 5.82 -2.63 -0.72
C ILE A 120 6.24 -3.78 0.23
N ALA A 121 6.29 -5.01 -0.27
CA ALA A 121 6.71 -6.16 0.54
C ALA A 121 8.20 -6.10 0.89
N GLY A 122 9.05 -5.77 -0.08
CA GLY A 122 10.48 -5.52 0.15
C GLY A 122 10.69 -4.38 1.14
N PHE A 123 10.01 -3.24 0.91
CA PHE A 123 10.03 -2.08 1.81
C PHE A 123 9.67 -2.45 3.26
N LEU A 124 8.52 -3.10 3.47
CA LEU A 124 8.09 -3.53 4.80
C LEU A 124 9.09 -4.54 5.41
N GLY A 125 9.67 -5.42 4.59
CA GLY A 125 10.71 -6.35 5.03
C GLY A 125 11.91 -5.63 5.66
N HIS A 126 12.37 -4.53 5.09
CA HIS A 126 13.46 -3.71 5.67
C HIS A 126 13.04 -3.08 7.00
N VAL A 127 11.84 -2.51 7.08
CA VAL A 127 11.29 -1.93 8.31
C VAL A 127 11.17 -2.97 9.44
N LEU A 128 10.77 -4.20 9.13
CA LEU A 128 10.66 -5.28 10.11
C LEU A 128 12.03 -5.77 10.59
N ARG A 129 13.03 -5.83 9.69
CA ARG A 129 14.42 -6.18 10.03
C ARG A 129 15.10 -5.13 10.90
N ALA A 130 14.77 -3.85 10.72
CA ALA A 130 15.16 -2.77 11.61
C ALA A 130 14.64 -2.95 13.06
N GLY A 131 13.66 -3.84 13.27
CA GLY A 131 13.11 -4.13 14.59
C GLY A 131 11.79 -3.43 14.89
N TYR A 132 11.19 -2.73 13.92
CA TYR A 132 9.88 -2.10 14.11
C TYR A 132 8.80 -3.14 14.42
N ARG A 133 7.98 -2.86 15.44
CA ARG A 133 6.84 -3.69 15.86
C ARG A 133 5.55 -2.88 16.04
N GLY A 134 5.54 -1.64 15.56
CA GLY A 134 4.40 -0.75 15.68
C GLY A 134 3.29 -1.01 14.65
N PRO A 135 2.29 -0.12 14.56
CA PRO A 135 1.16 -0.26 13.64
C PRO A 135 1.56 -0.21 12.16
N LEU A 136 0.96 -1.08 11.35
CA LEU A 136 0.97 -0.95 9.88
C LEU A 136 -0.20 -0.04 9.49
N SER A 137 0.06 1.23 9.18
CA SER A 137 -0.99 2.19 8.78
C SER A 137 -1.08 2.32 7.26
N LEU A 138 -2.24 2.70 6.75
CA LEU A 138 -2.46 3.03 5.34
C LEU A 138 -2.69 4.53 5.19
N GLU A 139 -1.96 5.20 4.30
CA GLU A 139 -2.18 6.61 3.97
C GLU A 139 -2.35 6.80 2.45
N VAL A 140 -3.61 6.75 1.99
CA VAL A 140 -3.93 6.76 0.57
C VAL A 140 -4.76 7.97 0.18
N PHE A 141 -4.16 8.85 -0.64
CA PHE A 141 -4.85 9.92 -1.33
C PHE A 141 -5.12 9.52 -2.78
N ASN A 142 -6.37 9.19 -3.09
CA ASN A 142 -6.81 8.71 -4.40
C ASN A 142 -8.17 9.31 -4.77
N ASP A 143 -8.29 9.89 -5.96
CA ASP A 143 -9.54 10.55 -6.38
C ASP A 143 -10.71 9.58 -6.56
N VAL A 144 -10.44 8.34 -6.99
CA VAL A 144 -11.45 7.28 -7.08
C VAL A 144 -11.93 6.89 -5.69
N PHE A 145 -11.01 6.69 -4.73
CA PHE A 145 -11.40 6.32 -3.36
C PHE A 145 -12.14 7.45 -2.63
N ARG A 146 -11.83 8.72 -2.94
CA ARG A 146 -12.60 9.88 -2.41
C ARG A 146 -14.06 9.86 -2.86
N GLN A 147 -14.37 9.22 -3.99
CA GLN A 147 -15.73 9.12 -4.54
C GLN A 147 -16.39 7.77 -4.22
N ALA A 148 -15.64 6.83 -3.65
CA ALA A 148 -16.13 5.49 -3.33
C ALA A 148 -16.83 5.44 -1.96
N GLU A 149 -17.63 4.40 -1.74
CA GLU A 149 -18.23 4.14 -0.43
C GLU A 149 -17.16 3.71 0.59
N ALA A 150 -17.20 4.30 1.79
CA ALA A 150 -16.19 4.07 2.82
C ALA A 150 -16.13 2.60 3.29
N GLY A 151 -17.28 1.93 3.40
CA GLY A 151 -17.36 0.55 3.91
C GLY A 151 -16.59 -0.46 3.05
N PRO A 152 -16.98 -0.66 1.78
CA PRO A 152 -16.24 -1.53 0.84
C PRO A 152 -14.76 -1.13 0.71
N THR A 153 -14.47 0.17 0.63
CA THR A 153 -13.09 0.68 0.54
C THR A 153 -12.25 0.27 1.75
N ALA A 154 -12.80 0.35 2.97
CA ALA A 154 -12.11 -0.07 4.19
C ALA A 154 -11.89 -1.60 4.25
N VAL A 155 -12.80 -2.39 3.67
CA VAL A 155 -12.62 -3.84 3.55
C VAL A 155 -11.46 -4.14 2.61
N ASP A 156 -11.36 -3.46 1.46
CA ASP A 156 -10.25 -3.63 0.51
C ASP A 156 -8.93 -3.16 1.12
N ALA A 157 -8.94 -2.04 1.84
CA ALA A 157 -7.80 -1.55 2.63
C ALA A 157 -7.30 -2.65 3.59
N ARG A 158 -8.20 -3.26 4.36
CA ARG A 158 -7.83 -4.35 5.28
C ARG A 158 -7.30 -5.59 4.54
N ARG A 159 -7.90 -5.97 3.41
CA ARG A 159 -7.41 -7.10 2.60
C ARG A 159 -5.97 -6.85 2.12
N SER A 160 -5.65 -5.63 1.70
CA SER A 160 -4.29 -5.30 1.26
C SER A 160 -3.24 -5.50 2.36
N LEU A 161 -3.56 -5.14 3.61
CA LEU A 161 -2.65 -5.38 4.75
C LEU A 161 -2.48 -6.86 5.04
N LEU A 162 -3.55 -7.67 4.94
CA LEU A 162 -3.45 -9.12 5.14
C LEU A 162 -2.54 -9.78 4.10
N VAL A 163 -2.70 -9.40 2.82
CA VAL A 163 -1.85 -9.88 1.73
C VAL A 163 -0.39 -9.45 1.96
N LEU A 164 -0.18 -8.20 2.38
CA LEU A 164 1.16 -7.69 2.68
C LEU A 164 1.81 -8.40 3.88
N GLN A 165 1.03 -8.70 4.93
CA GLN A 165 1.50 -9.46 6.09
C GLN A 165 1.88 -10.89 5.72
N GLU A 166 1.11 -11.54 4.84
CA GLU A 166 1.46 -12.84 4.28
C GLU A 166 2.76 -12.77 3.47
N ALA A 167 2.87 -11.80 2.55
CA ALA A 167 4.05 -11.63 1.69
C ALA A 167 5.35 -11.34 2.47
N THR A 168 5.24 -10.79 3.68
CA THR A 168 6.38 -10.48 4.57
C THR A 168 6.58 -11.50 5.70
N GLY A 169 5.77 -12.56 5.75
CA GLY A 169 5.86 -13.60 6.78
C GLY A 169 5.39 -13.17 8.16
N LEU A 170 4.76 -12.01 8.30
CA LEU A 170 4.08 -11.60 9.54
C LEU A 170 2.83 -12.45 9.82
N ALA A 171 2.20 -12.96 8.78
CA ALA A 171 1.10 -13.91 8.85
C ALA A 171 1.43 -15.13 8.01
N ALA A 172 1.04 -16.31 8.49
CA ALA A 172 1.18 -17.58 7.77
C ALA A 172 -0.21 -18.20 7.60
N PRO A 173 -0.95 -17.85 6.52
CA PRO A 173 -2.21 -18.51 6.23
C PRO A 173 -1.98 -19.99 5.86
N PRO A 174 -3.05 -20.81 5.86
CA PRO A 174 -2.98 -22.17 5.35
C PRO A 174 -2.48 -22.20 3.90
N ALA A 175 -1.85 -23.32 3.51
CA ALA A 175 -1.38 -23.50 2.15
C ALA A 175 -2.52 -23.26 1.13
N PRO A 176 -2.30 -22.45 0.09
CA PRO A 176 -3.33 -22.16 -0.90
C PRO A 176 -3.69 -23.41 -1.69
N VAL A 177 -4.95 -23.52 -2.07
CA VAL A 177 -5.40 -24.53 -3.04
C VAL A 177 -5.01 -24.03 -4.43
N VAL A 178 -4.18 -24.79 -5.14
CA VAL A 178 -3.77 -24.47 -6.51
C VAL A 178 -4.92 -24.85 -7.47
N PRO A 179 -5.53 -23.89 -8.18
CA PRO A 179 -6.58 -24.20 -9.15
C PRO A 179 -5.99 -25.03 -10.29
N THR A 180 -6.67 -26.11 -10.68
CA THR A 180 -6.26 -26.96 -11.82
C THR A 180 -6.81 -26.47 -13.17
N GLY A 181 -7.73 -25.50 -13.15
CA GLY A 181 -8.35 -24.93 -14.34
C GLY A 181 -9.69 -24.28 -14.04
N VAL A 182 -10.39 -23.88 -15.10
CA VAL A 182 -11.79 -23.45 -15.04
C VAL A 182 -12.67 -24.68 -15.26
N ALA A 183 -13.50 -25.01 -14.27
CA ALA A 183 -14.41 -26.15 -14.38
C ALA A 183 -15.55 -25.86 -15.38
N PHE A 184 -16.17 -24.68 -15.27
CA PHE A 184 -17.20 -24.19 -16.20
C PHE A 184 -17.31 -22.66 -16.10
N ALA A 185 -17.97 -22.06 -17.09
CA ALA A 185 -18.43 -20.67 -17.02
C ALA A 185 -19.96 -20.65 -17.03
N GLU A 186 -20.58 -19.89 -16.12
CA GLU A 186 -22.03 -19.69 -16.08
C GLU A 186 -22.40 -18.41 -16.84
N LEU A 187 -23.26 -18.55 -17.85
CA LEU A 187 -23.74 -17.45 -18.67
C LEU A 187 -25.19 -17.14 -18.30
N VAL A 188 -25.45 -15.94 -17.79
CA VAL A 188 -26.80 -15.47 -17.50
C VAL A 188 -27.24 -14.54 -18.63
N THR A 189 -28.29 -14.92 -19.33
CA THR A 189 -28.86 -14.13 -20.43
C THR A 189 -30.39 -14.10 -20.33
N PRO A 190 -31.04 -12.97 -20.62
CA PRO A 190 -32.50 -12.92 -20.73
C PRO A 190 -33.01 -13.64 -21.99
N ASP A 191 -32.16 -13.82 -23.01
CA ASP A 191 -32.47 -14.52 -24.25
C ASP A 191 -31.37 -15.54 -24.59
N VAL A 192 -31.76 -16.81 -24.67
CA VAL A 192 -30.84 -17.93 -24.88
C VAL A 192 -30.52 -18.17 -26.35
N GLU A 193 -31.29 -17.65 -27.30
CA GLU A 193 -31.13 -17.98 -28.72
C GLU A 193 -29.78 -17.50 -29.30
N PRO A 194 -29.35 -16.23 -29.12
CA PRO A 194 -28.09 -15.76 -29.66
C PRO A 194 -26.88 -16.50 -29.07
N VAL A 195 -26.94 -16.78 -27.76
CA VAL A 195 -25.88 -17.50 -27.04
C VAL A 195 -25.81 -18.96 -27.52
N THR A 196 -26.96 -19.61 -27.68
CA THR A 196 -27.05 -20.98 -28.21
C THR A 196 -26.49 -21.09 -29.62
N ALA A 197 -26.84 -20.14 -30.51
CA ALA A 197 -26.31 -20.10 -31.86
C ALA A 197 -24.79 -19.90 -31.89
N LEU A 198 -24.27 -18.99 -31.05
CA LEU A 198 -22.84 -18.74 -30.93
C LEU A 198 -22.08 -19.97 -30.39
N LEU A 199 -22.57 -20.60 -29.32
CA LEU A 199 -21.96 -21.80 -28.75
C LEU A 199 -21.93 -22.94 -29.78
N GLY A 200 -23.01 -23.15 -30.52
CA GLY A 200 -23.05 -24.12 -31.62
C GLY A 200 -22.02 -23.81 -32.72
N ALA A 201 -21.92 -22.54 -33.14
CA ALA A 201 -20.93 -22.11 -34.16
C ALA A 201 -19.47 -22.27 -33.69
N LEU A 202 -19.21 -22.12 -32.39
CA LEU A 202 -17.90 -22.37 -31.78
C LEU A 202 -17.58 -23.85 -31.57
N GLY A 203 -18.53 -24.76 -31.88
CA GLY A 203 -18.35 -26.21 -31.77
C GLY A 203 -18.71 -26.80 -30.41
N PHE A 204 -19.39 -26.06 -29.55
CA PHE A 204 -20.00 -26.60 -28.33
C PHE A 204 -21.27 -27.36 -28.66
N THR A 205 -21.58 -28.34 -27.82
CA THR A 205 -22.79 -29.17 -27.95
C THR A 205 -23.57 -29.16 -26.65
N ARG A 206 -24.90 -29.07 -26.73
CA ARG A 206 -25.76 -29.16 -25.55
C ARG A 206 -25.73 -30.59 -25.02
N ARG A 207 -25.17 -30.78 -23.83
CA ARG A 207 -25.01 -32.09 -23.17
C ARG A 207 -26.15 -32.44 -22.23
N ALA A 208 -26.67 -31.45 -21.52
CA ALA A 208 -27.74 -31.68 -20.57
C ALA A 208 -28.60 -30.43 -20.39
N ARG A 209 -29.79 -30.64 -19.81
CA ARG A 209 -30.64 -29.58 -19.27
C ARG A 209 -30.85 -29.84 -17.79
N HIS A 210 -30.80 -28.79 -16.99
CA HIS A 210 -31.02 -28.88 -15.56
C HIS A 210 -32.44 -29.40 -15.27
N ARG A 211 -32.57 -30.29 -14.28
CA ARG A 211 -33.81 -31.05 -14.03
C ARG A 211 -35.02 -30.17 -13.70
N SER A 212 -34.79 -29.04 -13.04
CA SER A 212 -35.84 -28.17 -12.49
C SER A 212 -35.67 -26.67 -12.82
N LYS A 213 -34.60 -26.30 -13.53
CA LYS A 213 -34.28 -24.88 -13.80
C LYS A 213 -34.09 -24.69 -15.31
N PRO A 214 -34.35 -23.48 -15.85
CA PRO A 214 -34.09 -23.18 -17.26
C PRO A 214 -32.60 -22.94 -17.50
N VAL A 215 -31.77 -23.96 -17.29
CA VAL A 215 -30.31 -23.93 -17.45
C VAL A 215 -29.88 -25.10 -18.33
N ASP A 216 -29.07 -24.82 -19.35
CA ASP A 216 -28.52 -25.81 -20.26
C ASP A 216 -27.00 -25.94 -20.07
N LEU A 217 -26.49 -27.18 -20.07
CA LEU A 217 -25.07 -27.48 -20.06
C LEU A 217 -24.58 -27.62 -21.50
N TRP A 218 -23.59 -26.82 -21.86
CA TRP A 218 -22.90 -26.86 -23.14
C TRP A 218 -21.44 -27.27 -22.93
N GLN A 219 -20.94 -28.17 -23.78
CA GLN A 219 -19.58 -28.70 -23.66
C GLN A 219 -18.93 -28.87 -25.04
N GLN A 220 -17.62 -28.61 -25.09
CA GLN A 220 -16.75 -28.88 -26.22
C GLN A 220 -15.57 -29.74 -25.74
N GLY A 221 -15.30 -30.86 -26.41
CA GLY A 221 -14.29 -31.83 -25.99
C GLY A 221 -14.70 -32.72 -24.81
N GLU A 222 -13.73 -33.42 -24.23
CA GLU A 222 -13.90 -34.35 -23.09
C GLU A 222 -13.70 -33.70 -21.71
N ALA A 223 -13.75 -32.37 -21.64
CA ALA A 223 -13.68 -31.63 -20.37
C ALA A 223 -14.72 -32.12 -19.35
#